data_AF-A0A9E5GHH0-F1
#
_entry.id   AF-A0A9E5GHH0-F1
#
_cell.length_a   1.000
_cell.length_b   1.000
_cell.length_c   1.000
_cell.angle_alpha   90.00
_cell.angle_beta   90.00
_cell.angle_gamma   90.00
#
_symmetry.space_group_name_H-M   'P 1'
#
loop_
_entity.id
_entity.type
_entity.pdbx_description
1 polymer ?
#
loop_
_entity_poly.entity_id
_entity_poly.type
_entity_poly.pdbx_seq_one_letter_code
_entity_poly.pdbx_strand_id
1 'polypeptide(L)' 'MPYPPWVMEHKRKGMYVNKINESTYRIYRGHSERIKGTNKVRRVVDEYIGTITEKEGLIPTKPKIKGEVRTVRY' A
#
# COMPACT_ATOMS: atom_id res chain seq x y z
N MET A 1 -13.30 11.30 7.31
CA MET A 1 -12.93 10.84 8.66
C MET A 1 -11.42 10.89 8.80
N PRO A 2 -10.88 11.50 9.86
CA PRO A 2 -9.46 11.40 10.16
C PRO A 2 -9.10 9.94 10.43
N TYR A 3 -7.98 9.48 9.87
CA TYR A 3 -7.47 8.16 10.19
C TYR A 3 -6.94 8.14 11.63
N PRO A 4 -7.06 7.01 12.35
CA PRO A 4 -6.44 6.86 13.65
C PRO A 4 -4.91 7.13 13.59
N PRO A 5 -4.29 7.62 14.69
CA PRO A 5 -2.86 7.94 14.71
C PRO A 5 -1.97 6.74 14.32
N TRP A 6 -2.30 5.55 14.81
CA TRP A 6 -1.58 4.30 14.52
C TRP A 6 -1.63 3.90 13.03
N VAL A 7 -2.65 4.35 12.28
CA VAL A 7 -2.71 4.17 10.82
C VAL A 7 -1.80 5.17 10.11
N MET A 8 -1.79 6.41 10.60
CA MET A 8 -1.03 7.50 10.00
C MET A 8 0.48 7.34 10.19
N GLU A 9 0.92 6.71 11.28
CA GLU A 9 2.33 6.39 11.55
C GLU A 9 2.95 5.53 10.44
N HIS A 10 2.18 4.59 9.89
CA HIS A 10 2.64 3.72 8.81
C HIS A 10 2.42 4.32 7.41
N LYS A 11 1.67 5.42 7.30
CA LYS A 11 1.32 6.03 6.00
C LYS A 11 2.42 7.00 5.55
N ARG A 12 3.17 6.60 4.52
CA ARG A 12 4.17 7.46 3.85
C ARG A 12 3.61 8.11 2.58
N LYS A 13 4.30 9.12 2.04
CA LYS A 13 3.97 9.74 0.74
C LYS A 13 3.96 8.65 -0.35
N GLY A 14 2.91 8.65 -1.20
CA GLY A 14 2.72 7.61 -2.21
C GLY A 14 2.08 6.32 -1.68
N MET A 15 1.69 6.29 -0.41
CA MET A 15 0.89 5.22 0.16
C MET A 15 -0.55 5.65 0.36
N TYR A 16 -1.44 4.71 0.12
CA TYR A 16 -2.86 4.86 0.23
C TYR A 16 -3.41 3.84 1.20
N VAL A 17 -4.28 4.32 2.09
CA VAL A 17 -4.92 3.49 3.11
C VAL A 17 -6.39 3.32 2.73
N ASN A 18 -6.86 2.09 2.73
CA ASN A 18 -8.27 1.77 2.56
C ASN A 18 -8.83 1.19 3.85
N LYS A 19 -9.95 1.73 4.35
CA LYS A 19 -10.61 1.21 5.55
C LYS A 19 -11.39 -0.03 5.18
N ILE A 20 -11.19 -1.12 5.91
CA ILE A 20 -12.05 -2.32 5.80
C ILE A 20 -13.04 -2.32 6.94
N ASN A 21 -12.52 -2.33 8.15
CA ASN A 21 -13.29 -2.33 9.39
C ASN A 21 -12.80 -1.19 10.28
N GLU A 22 -13.42 -1.01 11.45
CA GLU A 22 -13.00 -0.01 12.43
C GLU A 22 -11.57 -0.25 12.93
N SER A 23 -11.19 -1.51 13.13
CA SER A 23 -9.87 -1.91 13.63
C SER A 23 -8.92 -2.45 12.55
N THR A 24 -9.25 -2.31 11.26
CA THR A 24 -8.46 -2.92 10.17
C THR A 24 -8.42 -2.04 8.93
N TYR A 25 -7.21 -1.69 8.53
CA TYR A 25 -6.92 -0.88 7.34
C TYR A 25 -5.97 -1.64 6.41
N ARG A 26 -6.14 -1.49 5.10
CA ARG A 26 -5.20 -1.99 4.11
C ARG A 26 -4.34 -0.86 3.57
N ILE A 27 -3.05 -1.11 3.44
CA ILE A 27 -2.10 -0.15 2.89
C ILE A 27 -1.57 -0.63 1.54
N TYR A 28 -1.60 0.30 0.59
CA TYR A 28 -1.17 0.10 -0.79
C TYR A 28 -0.16 1.16 -1.15
N ARG A 29 0.83 0.82 -1.94
CA ARG A 29 1.63 1.78 -2.68
C ARG A 29 0.96 2.03 -4.02
N GLY A 30 0.91 3.28 -4.42
CA GLY A 30 0.38 3.64 -5.72
C GLY A 30 0.87 5.00 -6.16
N HIS A 31 0.65 5.29 -7.43
CA HIS A 31 0.91 6.59 -8.00
C HIS A 31 -0.29 7.06 -8.82
N SER A 32 -0.21 8.31 -9.25
CA SER A 32 -1.26 8.98 -10.00
C SER A 32 -0.78 9.17 -11.42
N GLU A 33 -1.49 8.60 -12.38
CA GLU A 33 -1.21 8.77 -13.81
C GLU A 33 -2.28 9.65 -14.44
N ARG A 34 -1.86 10.60 -15.28
CA ARG A 34 -2.79 11.40 -16.07
C ARG A 34 -3.33 10.57 -17.23
N ILE A 35 -4.65 10.51 -17.37
CA ILE A 35 -5.27 9.83 -18.51
C ILE A 35 -5.11 10.74 -19.73
N LYS A 36 -4.34 10.28 -20.73
CA LYS A 36 -4.12 11.03 -21.98
C LYS A 36 -5.45 11.42 -22.63
N GLY A 37 -5.55 12.66 -23.08
CA GLY A 37 -6.75 13.19 -23.72
C GLY A 37 -7.87 13.61 -22.75
N THR A 38 -7.67 13.50 -21.44
CA THR A 38 -8.62 14.00 -20.44
C THR A 38 -7.93 14.83 -19.36
N ASN A 39 -8.72 15.61 -18.62
CA ASN A 39 -8.27 16.31 -17.42
C ASN A 39 -8.35 15.43 -16.16
N LYS A 40 -8.54 14.12 -16.32
CA LYS A 40 -8.69 13.19 -15.21
C LYS A 40 -7.36 12.51 -14.88
N VAL A 41 -7.19 12.24 -13.59
CA VAL A 41 -6.05 11.51 -13.05
C VAL A 41 -6.56 10.17 -12.54
N ARG A 42 -5.91 9.08 -12.95
CA ARG A 42 -6.20 7.73 -12.48
C ARG A 42 -5.21 7.37 -11.38
N ARG A 43 -5.72 6.82 -10.28
CA ARG A 43 -4.87 6.17 -9.29
C ARG A 43 -4.51 4.77 -9.78
N VAL A 44 -3.23 4.49 -9.89
CA VAL A 44 -2.67 3.18 -10.20
C VAL A 44 -2.13 2.58 -8.91
N VAL A 45 -2.46 1.31 -8.67
CA VAL A 45 -1.99 0.56 -7.51
C VAL A 45 -0.77 -0.23 -7.94
N ASP A 46 0.39 0.09 -7.36
CA ASP A 46 1.66 -0.56 -7.66
C ASP A 46 1.81 -1.84 -6.86
N GLU A 47 1.60 -1.74 -5.54
CA GLU A 47 1.93 -2.83 -4.62
C GLU A 47 0.97 -2.85 -3.44
N TYR A 48 0.61 -4.05 -3.00
CA TYR A 48 -0.08 -4.25 -1.74
C TYR A 48 0.95 -4.46 -0.63
N ILE A 49 1.06 -3.49 0.27
CA ILE A 49 2.07 -3.49 1.34
C ILE A 49 1.63 -4.40 2.49
N GLY A 50 0.34 -4.34 2.86
CA GLY A 50 -0.18 -5.17 3.94
C GLY A 50 -1.41 -4.61 4.64
N THR A 51 -1.66 -5.14 5.83
CA THR A 51 -2.83 -4.80 6.66
C THR A 51 -2.35 -4.17 7.96
N ILE A 52 -2.88 -3.01 8.30
CA ILE A 52 -2.66 -2.36 9.60
C ILE A 52 -3.82 -2.75 10.51
N THR A 53 -3.52 -3.41 11.63
CA THR A 53 -4.47 -3.69 12.70
C THR A 53 -4.15 -2.84 13.91
N GLU A 54 -5.16 -2.57 14.73
CA GLU A 54 -5.00 -1.78 15.94
C GLU A 54 -4.11 -2.46 16.99
N LYS A 55 -4.14 -3.80 17.05
CA LYS A 55 -3.40 -4.58 18.06
C LYS A 55 -1.96 -4.93 17.65
N GLU A 56 -1.74 -5.26 16.38
CA GLU A 56 -0.45 -5.79 15.89
C GLU A 56 0.32 -4.79 15.02
N GLY A 57 -0.31 -3.65 14.67
CA GLY A 57 0.28 -2.65 13.77
C GLY A 57 0.28 -3.11 12.32
N LEU A 58 1.28 -2.68 11.55
CA LEU A 58 1.42 -3.07 10.14
C LEU A 58 1.89 -4.53 10.01
N ILE A 59 0.98 -5.38 9.53
CA ILE A 59 1.25 -6.76 9.10
C ILE A 59 1.61 -6.73 7.61
N PRO A 60 2.91 -6.80 7.25
CA PRO A 60 3.33 -6.78 5.86
C PRO A 60 2.86 -8.04 5.16
N THR A 61 2.28 -7.88 3.97
CA THR A 61 2.04 -9.03 3.10
C THR A 61 3.35 -9.39 2.44
N LYS A 62 3.84 -10.60 2.71
CA LYS A 62 5.04 -11.11 2.04
C LYS A 62 4.76 -11.15 0.53
N PRO A 63 5.59 -10.51 -0.31
CA PRO A 63 5.44 -10.64 -1.74
C PRO A 63 5.55 -12.12 -2.09
N LYS A 64 4.57 -12.63 -2.84
CA LYS A 64 4.69 -13.95 -3.46
C LYS A 64 5.73 -13.82 -4.56
N ILE A 65 6.99 -14.11 -4.24
CA ILE A 65 8.04 -14.27 -5.25
C ILE A 65 7.66 -15.52 -6.05
N LYS A 66 7.00 -15.33 -7.18
CA LYS A 66 6.74 -16.39 -8.17
C LYS A 66 7.89 -16.42 -9.18
N GLY A 67 9.09 -16.76 -8.74
CA GLY A 67 10.25 -16.85 -9.64
C GLY A 67 11.50 -17.41 -8.96
N GLU A 68 12.39 -17.98 -9.76
CA GLU A 68 13.73 -18.37 -9.34
C GLU A 68 14.59 -17.12 -9.10
N VAL A 69 15.08 -16.96 -7.87
CA VAL A 69 16.04 -15.90 -7.52
C VAL A 69 17.44 -16.40 -7.86
N ARG A 70 18.03 -15.92 -8.96
CA ARG A 70 19.46 -16.14 -9.26
C ARG A 70 20.29 -15.06 -8.57
N THR A 71 21.08 -15.47 -7.59
CA THR A 71 22.10 -14.60 -6.98
C THR A 71 23.38 -14.73 -7.78
N VAL A 72 23.82 -13.65 -8.43
CA VAL A 72 25.13 -13.60 -9.10
C VAL A 72 26.14 -13.05 -8.09
N ARG A 73 27.13 -13.85 -7.71
CA ARG A 73 28.31 -13.37 -6.98
C ARG A 73 29.38 -12.99 -8.03
N TYR A 74 29.90 -11.77 -7.93
CA TYR A 74 31.10 -11.33 -8.64
C TYR A 74 32.34 -11.76 -7.86
#